data_AF-B3V499-F1
#
_entry.id   AF-B3V499-F1
#
_cell.length_a   1.000
_cell.length_b   1.000
_cell.length_c   1.000
_cell.angle_alpha   90.00
_cell.angle_beta   90.00
_cell.angle_gamma   90.00
#
_symmetry.space_group_name_H-M   'P 1'
#
loop_
_entity.id
_entity.type
_entity.pdbx_description
1 polymer ?
#
loop_
_entity_poly.entity_id
_entity_poly.type
_entity_poly.pdbx_seq_one_letter_code
_entity_poly.pdbx_strand_id
1 'polypeptide(L)'
;YFALMIRGDLASDKPTGDLASDKPTGDLASDKPTGDLASDKPTGDLASDKPTGDLASDKPTGDLASDKPTGDLASDKPTGDLASDKPTGDLASDKPTGDLASDKPTGDLASDKPTGDLASDKPTGDLASDKPTGDLASDKPTGDLASDKPTGDLASDKPTGDLASDKPTGDLASDKPTGDLASDKPTGDLASDKPTGDLASDKPTGDLASDKPTGDLASDKPTGDLASDKPTGDLASDKPTGDLASDKPTGDLASDKPTGDLASDKPTGDLASDKPTVPKHLKTRINDYKYAYYKSSIQKFLSLEPYTRARSTTVPHIYHEECLRLEKLYFTKWAVHYLSKNAATDITLLQSYENEYEEAKKGDKNADRRRDWSGLLRVRISEKWKKRELLDDVESAYIAETRTKVNVNKEKLKKQLTNTENKIEAQLNIVKELESKAIQATNEHMDNRDDKSLKEQYYEAYSTLAKELRSLVDLMGEAEFQRILLLTTLPKDEQINMIIQAMDKDSTNCS
;
A
#
# COMPACT_ATOMS: atom_id res chain seq x y z
N TYR A 1 51.60 41.20 -1.62
CA TYR A 1 50.65 41.00 -2.72
C TYR A 1 51.32 41.23 -4.07
N PHE A 2 52.09 40.23 -4.52
CA PHE A 2 52.49 40.11 -5.92
C PHE A 2 51.41 39.27 -6.64
N ALA A 3 51.18 39.51 -7.93
CA ALA A 3 50.44 38.61 -8.81
C ALA A 3 51.46 37.91 -9.70
N LEU A 4 51.48 36.58 -9.69
CA LEU A 4 52.32 35.81 -10.60
C LEU A 4 51.54 35.58 -11.90
N MET A 5 52.19 35.77 -13.04
CA MET A 5 51.60 35.49 -14.36
C MET A 5 52.70 34.80 -15.19
N ILE A 6 52.59 33.49 -15.32
CA ILE A 6 53.46 32.69 -16.17
C ILE A 6 52.78 32.49 -17.54
N ARG A 7 53.51 32.73 -18.65
CA ARG A 7 53.04 32.49 -20.03
C ARG A 7 54.03 31.59 -20.78
N GLY A 8 53.57 30.44 -21.27
CA GLY A 8 54.32 29.49 -22.12
C GLY A 8 54.27 28.05 -21.62
N ASP A 9 54.71 27.08 -22.44
CA ASP A 9 54.83 25.65 -22.08
C ASP A 9 55.82 25.47 -20.92
N LEU A 10 55.33 25.51 -19.68
CA LEU A 10 56.09 25.16 -18.48
C LEU A 10 55.69 23.75 -18.02
N ALA A 11 56.68 22.99 -17.55
CA ALA A 11 56.40 21.68 -16.96
C ALA A 11 55.57 21.77 -15.67
N SER A 12 55.61 22.89 -14.93
CA SER A 12 54.81 23.10 -13.70
C SER A 12 54.86 24.55 -13.23
N ASP A 13 53.75 25.07 -12.68
CA ASP A 13 53.71 26.27 -11.84
C ASP A 13 53.63 25.88 -10.34
N LYS A 14 54.31 26.61 -9.46
CA LYS A 14 54.50 26.30 -8.02
C LYS A 14 54.86 27.53 -7.16
N PRO A 15 54.06 28.60 -7.14
CA PRO A 15 54.39 29.74 -6.31
C PRO A 15 54.13 29.46 -4.82
N THR A 16 54.83 30.18 -3.95
CA THR A 16 54.73 30.00 -2.49
C THR A 16 54.59 31.34 -1.75
N GLY A 17 53.72 31.39 -0.74
CA GLY A 17 53.48 32.53 0.16
C GLY A 17 52.16 33.26 -0.10
N ASP A 18 51.87 34.29 0.71
CA ASP A 18 50.61 35.04 0.63
C ASP A 18 50.50 35.84 -0.69
N LEU A 19 49.66 35.35 -1.59
CA LEU A 19 49.54 35.81 -2.96
C LEU A 19 48.15 36.40 -3.21
N ALA A 20 48.07 37.42 -4.07
CA ALA A 20 46.78 37.99 -4.43
C ALA A 20 46.03 37.09 -5.43
N SER A 21 46.76 36.47 -6.37
CA SER A 21 46.18 35.52 -7.32
C SER A 21 47.28 34.74 -8.04
N ASP A 22 47.00 33.49 -8.38
CA ASP A 22 47.77 32.68 -9.32
C ASP A 22 46.95 32.43 -10.60
N LYS A 23 47.61 32.55 -11.77
CA LYS A 23 46.96 32.60 -13.11
C LYS A 23 47.89 32.14 -14.23
N PRO A 24 48.46 30.92 -14.20
CA PRO A 24 49.23 30.43 -15.33
C PRO A 24 48.32 30.19 -16.55
N THR A 25 48.89 30.36 -17.74
CA THR A 25 48.18 30.11 -19.01
C THR A 25 49.01 29.26 -19.96
N GLY A 26 48.40 28.24 -20.55
CA GLY A 26 49.02 27.29 -21.49
C GLY A 26 48.87 25.84 -21.02
N ASP A 27 49.37 24.88 -21.82
CA ASP A 27 49.35 23.47 -21.46
C ASP A 27 50.42 23.20 -20.39
N LEU A 28 50.00 22.80 -19.19
CA LEU A 28 50.89 22.60 -18.03
C LEU A 28 50.80 21.15 -17.54
N ALA A 29 51.92 20.61 -17.05
CA ALA A 29 51.86 19.29 -16.40
C ALA A 29 51.33 19.38 -14.96
N SER A 30 51.48 20.52 -14.27
CA SER A 30 50.78 20.76 -13.01
C SER A 30 50.81 22.21 -12.53
N ASP A 31 49.75 22.64 -11.85
CA ASP A 31 49.70 23.85 -11.04
C ASP A 31 49.63 23.48 -9.55
N LYS A 32 50.38 24.17 -8.68
CA LYS A 32 50.55 23.84 -7.25
C LYS A 32 50.94 25.06 -6.40
N PRO A 33 50.15 26.13 -6.33
CA PRO A 33 50.46 27.22 -5.42
C PRO A 33 50.33 26.78 -3.95
N THR A 34 51.11 27.38 -3.06
CA THR A 34 51.06 27.09 -1.62
C THR A 34 51.05 28.37 -0.79
N GLY A 35 50.09 28.52 0.13
CA GLY A 35 49.91 29.67 1.01
C GLY A 35 48.54 30.33 0.85
N ASP A 36 48.27 31.38 1.63
CA ASP A 36 46.98 32.09 1.59
C ASP A 36 46.83 32.82 0.25
N LEU A 37 45.76 32.49 -0.50
CA LEU A 37 45.58 32.95 -1.86
C LEU A 37 44.16 33.47 -2.08
N ALA A 38 44.00 34.65 -2.70
CA ALA A 38 42.65 35.15 -2.98
C ALA A 38 41.99 34.48 -4.20
N SER A 39 42.78 33.97 -5.15
CA SER A 39 42.24 33.12 -6.21
C SER A 39 43.32 32.33 -6.94
N ASP A 40 43.05 31.06 -7.26
CA ASP A 40 43.79 30.26 -8.23
C ASP A 40 42.95 30.09 -9.50
N LYS A 41 43.57 30.26 -10.69
CA LYS A 41 42.87 30.29 -12.00
C LYS A 41 43.79 29.88 -13.16
N PRO A 42 44.35 28.66 -13.19
CA PRO A 42 45.07 28.19 -14.37
C PRO A 42 44.13 28.10 -15.58
N THR A 43 44.65 28.33 -16.78
CA THR A 43 43.90 28.20 -18.04
C THR A 43 44.69 27.44 -19.09
N GLY A 44 44.15 26.33 -19.61
CA GLY A 44 44.78 25.43 -20.58
C GLY A 44 44.67 23.97 -20.14
N ASP A 45 45.16 23.04 -20.97
CA ASP A 45 45.13 21.62 -20.64
C ASP A 45 46.11 21.32 -19.50
N LEU A 46 45.63 20.69 -18.44
CA LEU A 46 46.39 20.53 -17.20
C LEU A 46 46.33 19.09 -16.69
N ALA A 47 47.48 18.49 -16.38
CA ALA A 47 47.48 17.13 -15.83
C ALA A 47 47.15 17.11 -14.31
N SER A 48 47.37 18.19 -13.57
CA SER A 48 46.82 18.33 -12.21
C SER A 48 46.83 19.76 -11.69
N ASP A 49 45.75 20.19 -11.06
CA ASP A 49 45.68 21.39 -10.22
C ASP A 49 45.63 21.01 -8.73
N LYS A 50 46.43 21.66 -7.88
CA LYS A 50 46.60 21.30 -6.46
C LYS A 50 47.03 22.50 -5.59
N PRO A 51 46.24 23.58 -5.48
CA PRO A 51 46.55 24.64 -4.53
C PRO A 51 46.48 24.10 -3.08
N THR A 52 47.31 24.65 -2.20
CA THR A 52 47.32 24.27 -0.77
C THR A 52 47.37 25.53 0.11
N GLY A 53 46.39 25.70 1.01
CA GLY A 53 46.26 26.85 1.90
C GLY A 53 44.85 27.43 1.89
N ASP A 54 44.62 28.50 2.64
CA ASP A 54 43.32 29.18 2.68
C ASP A 54 43.10 29.92 1.35
N LEU A 55 42.05 29.53 0.62
CA LEU A 55 41.80 29.98 -0.74
C LEU A 55 40.39 30.58 -0.86
N ALA A 56 40.28 31.83 -1.32
CA ALA A 56 38.95 32.40 -1.54
C ALA A 56 38.26 31.87 -2.81
N SER A 57 39.02 31.33 -3.76
CA SER A 57 38.44 30.64 -4.92
C SER A 57 39.46 29.86 -5.73
N ASP A 58 39.12 28.63 -6.10
CA ASP A 58 39.79 27.86 -7.15
C ASP A 58 38.92 27.83 -8.41
N LYS A 59 39.51 27.96 -9.61
CA LYS A 59 38.82 28.02 -10.91
C LYS A 59 39.72 27.62 -12.10
N PRO A 60 40.25 26.40 -12.16
CA PRO A 60 40.93 25.95 -13.37
C PRO A 60 39.97 25.93 -14.57
N THR A 61 40.47 26.22 -15.77
CA THR A 61 39.69 26.17 -17.01
C THR A 61 40.47 25.44 -18.11
N GLY A 62 39.91 24.36 -18.66
CA GLY A 62 40.53 23.49 -19.65
C GLY A 62 40.36 22.01 -19.30
N ASP A 63 40.86 21.11 -20.15
CA ASP A 63 40.82 19.67 -19.87
C ASP A 63 41.78 19.35 -18.72
N LEU A 64 41.27 18.75 -17.65
CA LEU A 64 42.00 18.54 -16.40
C LEU A 64 41.97 17.07 -15.98
N ALA A 65 43.13 16.45 -15.79
CA ALA A 65 43.15 15.07 -15.31
C ALA A 65 42.86 14.95 -13.79
N SER A 66 43.08 16.01 -13.01
CA SER A 66 42.67 16.04 -11.60
C SER A 66 42.73 17.44 -11.01
N ASP A 67 41.67 17.84 -10.33
CA ASP A 67 41.64 18.99 -9.43
C ASP A 67 41.65 18.52 -7.97
N LYS A 68 42.45 19.16 -7.10
CA LYS A 68 42.62 18.77 -5.68
C LYS A 68 43.08 19.94 -4.78
N PRO A 69 42.30 21.01 -4.64
CA PRO A 69 42.62 22.04 -3.66
C PRO A 69 42.59 21.46 -2.23
N THR A 70 43.47 21.95 -1.36
CA THR A 70 43.51 21.53 0.06
C THR A 70 43.60 22.75 0.99
N GLY A 71 42.65 22.88 1.90
CA GLY A 71 42.53 24.00 2.85
C GLY A 71 41.11 24.56 2.90
N ASP A 72 40.90 25.61 3.68
CA ASP A 72 39.59 26.28 3.76
C ASP A 72 39.34 27.04 2.45
N LEU A 73 38.27 26.67 1.75
CA LEU A 73 37.99 27.16 0.39
C LEU A 73 36.60 27.79 0.31
N ALA A 74 36.50 29.05 -0.13
CA ALA A 74 35.19 29.67 -0.29
C ALA A 74 34.45 29.24 -1.57
N SER A 75 35.16 28.81 -2.63
CA SER A 75 34.53 28.13 -3.76
C SER A 75 35.51 27.38 -4.65
N ASP A 76 35.18 26.15 -4.99
CA ASP A 76 35.83 25.38 -6.06
C ASP A 76 34.94 25.35 -7.31
N LYS A 77 35.50 25.59 -8.50
CA LYS A 77 34.75 25.70 -9.77
C LYS A 77 35.61 25.37 -11.00
N PRO A 78 36.14 24.15 -11.14
CA PRO A 78 36.79 23.74 -12.38
C PRO A 78 35.81 23.76 -13.56
N THR A 79 36.29 24.11 -14.75
CA THR A 79 35.50 24.12 -15.98
C THR A 79 36.23 23.43 -17.12
N GLY A 80 35.65 22.38 -17.69
CA GLY A 80 36.23 21.54 -18.74
C GLY A 80 36.04 20.05 -18.45
N ASP A 81 36.52 19.18 -19.33
CA ASP A 81 36.46 17.73 -19.10
C ASP A 81 37.43 17.37 -17.98
N LEU A 82 36.91 16.74 -16.92
CA LEU A 82 37.66 16.49 -15.69
C LEU A 82 37.66 15.00 -15.33
N ALA A 83 38.82 14.38 -15.21
CA ALA A 83 38.87 12.98 -14.78
C ALA A 83 38.64 12.81 -13.26
N SER A 84 38.93 13.81 -12.43
CA SER A 84 38.41 13.84 -11.06
C SER A 84 38.54 15.19 -10.37
N ASP A 85 37.50 15.58 -9.65
CA ASP A 85 37.49 16.67 -8.68
C ASP A 85 37.56 16.12 -7.25
N LYS A 86 38.38 16.71 -6.38
CA LYS A 86 38.63 16.22 -4.99
C LYS A 86 39.11 17.34 -4.04
N PRO A 87 38.35 18.42 -3.82
CA PRO A 87 38.72 19.40 -2.82
C PRO A 87 38.71 18.77 -1.41
N THR A 88 39.60 19.23 -0.54
CA THR A 88 39.69 18.77 0.86
C THR A 88 39.81 19.95 1.83
N GLY A 89 38.88 20.03 2.78
CA GLY A 89 38.79 21.13 3.77
C GLY A 89 37.38 21.68 3.85
N ASP A 90 37.16 22.70 4.70
CA ASP A 90 35.86 23.35 4.81
C ASP A 90 35.59 24.15 3.54
N LEU A 91 34.49 23.84 2.85
CA LEU A 91 34.17 24.38 1.53
C LEU A 91 32.80 25.03 1.51
N ALA A 92 32.71 26.30 1.10
CA ALA A 92 31.40 26.96 1.00
C ALA A 92 30.64 26.59 -0.29
N SER A 93 31.32 26.21 -1.37
CA SER A 93 30.65 25.59 -2.53
C SER A 93 31.61 24.86 -3.45
N ASP A 94 31.24 23.66 -3.86
CA ASP A 94 31.86 22.92 -4.96
C ASP A 94 30.95 22.95 -6.20
N LYS A 95 31.49 23.23 -7.39
CA LYS A 95 30.71 23.41 -8.65
C LYS A 95 31.54 23.10 -9.91
N PRO A 96 32.05 21.87 -10.10
CA PRO A 96 32.67 21.52 -11.37
C PRO A 96 31.66 21.59 -12.51
N THR A 97 32.12 22.00 -13.70
CA THR A 97 31.29 22.07 -14.92
C THR A 97 32.00 21.40 -16.10
N GLY A 98 31.37 20.39 -16.70
CA GLY A 98 31.91 19.58 -17.79
C GLY A 98 31.71 18.09 -17.54
N ASP A 99 32.16 17.25 -18.47
CA ASP A 99 32.07 15.80 -18.28
C ASP A 99 33.07 15.38 -17.19
N LEU A 100 32.57 14.72 -16.15
CA LEU A 100 33.34 14.43 -14.95
C LEU A 100 33.32 12.93 -14.63
N ALA A 101 34.49 12.29 -14.52
CA ALA A 101 34.53 10.88 -14.15
C ALA A 101 34.35 10.63 -12.64
N SER A 102 34.69 11.59 -11.78
CA SER A 102 34.30 11.52 -10.37
C SER A 102 34.41 12.86 -9.64
N ASP A 103 33.38 13.22 -8.88
CA ASP A 103 33.39 14.30 -7.90
C ASP A 103 33.45 13.74 -6.47
N LYS A 104 34.33 14.27 -5.62
CA LYS A 104 34.58 13.75 -4.24
C LYS A 104 35.11 14.82 -3.28
N PRO A 105 34.37 15.91 -3.01
CA PRO A 105 34.76 16.85 -1.96
C PRO A 105 34.78 16.16 -0.60
N THR A 106 35.72 16.53 0.25
CA THR A 106 35.85 16.01 1.63
C THR A 106 35.99 17.14 2.64
N GLY A 107 35.09 17.22 3.61
CA GLY A 107 35.02 18.27 4.62
C GLY A 107 33.60 18.82 4.77
N ASP A 108 33.41 19.79 5.66
CA ASP A 108 32.10 20.43 5.82
C ASP A 108 31.81 21.29 4.59
N LEU A 109 30.70 21.00 3.91
CA LEU A 109 30.37 21.58 2.62
C LEU A 109 29.01 22.27 2.66
N ALA A 110 28.95 23.57 2.36
CA ALA A 110 27.65 24.25 2.33
C ALA A 110 26.85 23.93 1.05
N SER A 111 27.49 23.53 -0.05
CA SER A 111 26.80 23.02 -1.23
C SER A 111 27.73 22.34 -2.21
N ASP A 112 27.33 21.17 -2.68
CA ASP A 112 27.87 20.50 -3.86
C ASP A 112 26.92 20.68 -5.05
N LYS A 113 27.44 20.92 -6.26
CA LYS A 113 26.66 21.15 -7.50
C LYS A 113 27.47 20.86 -8.79
N PRO A 114 27.94 19.63 -9.03
CA PRO A 114 28.54 19.30 -10.32
C PRO A 114 27.50 19.43 -11.45
N THR A 115 27.93 19.88 -12.61
CA THR A 115 27.08 20.02 -13.82
C THR A 115 27.75 19.39 -15.03
N GLY A 116 27.09 18.41 -15.66
CA GLY A 116 27.60 17.65 -16.80
C GLY A 116 27.38 16.15 -16.60
N ASP A 117 27.79 15.33 -17.57
CA ASP A 117 27.69 13.89 -17.43
C ASP A 117 28.71 13.41 -16.39
N LEU A 118 28.23 12.75 -15.34
CA LEU A 118 29.02 12.40 -14.17
C LEU A 118 28.98 10.89 -13.91
N ALA A 119 30.15 10.23 -13.89
CA ALA A 119 30.19 8.80 -13.58
C ALA A 119 30.01 8.51 -12.08
N SER A 120 30.34 9.45 -11.20
CA SER A 120 30.07 9.30 -9.77
C SER A 120 30.22 10.60 -9.00
N ASP A 121 29.22 10.92 -8.18
CA ASP A 121 29.28 11.96 -7.15
C ASP A 121 29.40 11.32 -5.76
N LYS A 122 30.28 11.82 -4.89
CA LYS A 122 30.54 11.26 -3.53
C LYS A 122 31.09 12.29 -2.54
N PRO A 123 30.37 13.37 -2.21
CA PRO A 123 30.79 14.26 -1.14
C PRO A 123 30.83 13.53 0.20
N THR A 124 31.82 13.86 1.05
CA THR A 124 31.97 13.28 2.39
C THR A 124 32.15 14.37 3.44
N GLY A 125 31.27 14.40 4.44
CA GLY A 125 31.24 15.43 5.49
C GLY A 125 29.82 15.97 5.70
N ASP A 126 29.65 16.91 6.62
CA ASP A 126 28.35 17.54 6.84
C ASP A 126 28.04 18.45 5.64
N LEU A 127 26.91 18.19 4.98
CA LEU A 127 26.55 18.83 3.71
C LEU A 127 25.19 19.53 3.82
N ALA A 128 25.14 20.83 3.57
CA ALA A 128 23.85 21.53 3.59
C ALA A 128 23.02 21.27 2.31
N SER A 129 23.64 20.92 1.19
CA SER A 129 22.92 20.48 0.00
C SER A 129 23.82 19.83 -1.03
N ASP A 130 23.38 18.68 -1.54
CA ASP A 130 23.90 18.05 -2.74
C ASP A 130 22.93 18.27 -3.91
N LYS A 131 23.43 18.58 -5.12
CA LYS A 131 22.60 18.85 -6.33
C LYS A 131 23.37 18.61 -7.65
N PRO A 132 23.82 17.39 -7.95
CA PRO A 132 24.38 17.10 -9.27
C PRO A 132 23.32 17.29 -10.37
N THR A 133 23.75 17.78 -11.53
CA THR A 133 22.87 17.98 -12.70
C THR A 133 23.50 17.38 -13.96
N GLY A 134 22.81 16.45 -14.61
CA GLY A 134 23.29 15.71 -15.79
C GLY A 134 23.04 14.22 -15.63
N ASP A 135 23.42 13.42 -16.63
CA ASP A 135 23.31 11.96 -16.53
C ASP A 135 24.35 11.46 -15.53
N LEU A 136 23.88 10.74 -14.50
CA LEU A 136 24.69 10.33 -13.37
C LEU A 136 24.66 8.81 -13.19
N ALA A 137 25.83 8.16 -13.22
CA ALA A 137 25.86 6.71 -12.96
C ALA A 137 25.72 6.37 -11.46
N SER A 138 26.09 7.28 -10.56
CA SER A 138 25.83 7.08 -9.13
C SER A 138 26.01 8.36 -8.32
N ASP A 139 25.05 8.64 -7.45
CA ASP A 139 25.14 9.64 -6.38
C ASP A 139 25.28 8.96 -5.02
N LYS A 140 26.20 9.42 -4.15
CA LYS A 140 26.49 8.81 -2.83
C LYS A 140 27.08 9.80 -1.81
N PRO A 141 26.35 10.85 -1.41
CA PRO A 141 26.80 11.70 -0.32
C PRO A 141 26.87 10.91 0.99
N THR A 142 27.89 11.20 1.82
CA THR A 142 28.08 10.55 3.12
C THR A 142 28.29 11.60 4.22
N GLY A 143 27.43 11.60 5.23
CA GLY A 143 27.42 12.57 6.33
C GLY A 143 26.01 13.12 6.59
N ASP A 144 25.88 14.02 7.56
CA ASP A 144 24.58 14.65 7.82
C ASP A 144 24.25 15.61 6.66
N LEU A 145 23.10 15.39 6.02
CA LEU A 145 22.71 16.08 4.80
C LEU A 145 21.37 16.77 4.96
N ALA A 146 21.31 18.10 4.74
CA ALA A 146 20.03 18.80 4.81
C ALA A 146 19.16 18.61 3.55
N SER A 147 19.75 18.33 2.39
CA SER A 147 19.00 17.98 1.18
C SER A 147 19.86 17.34 0.11
N ASP A 148 19.40 16.21 -0.41
CA ASP A 148 19.90 15.60 -1.64
C ASP A 148 18.92 15.83 -2.80
N LYS A 149 19.39 16.21 -3.99
CA LYS A 149 18.55 16.53 -5.17
C LYS A 149 19.27 16.33 -6.51
N PRO A 150 19.72 15.12 -6.88
CA PRO A 150 20.24 14.88 -8.21
C PRO A 150 19.16 15.12 -9.28
N THR A 151 19.55 15.67 -10.42
CA THR A 151 18.66 15.94 -11.56
C THR A 151 19.25 15.39 -12.86
N GLY A 152 18.54 14.49 -13.51
CA GLY A 152 18.97 13.78 -14.73
C GLY A 152 18.72 12.28 -14.62
N ASP A 153 19.06 11.52 -15.65
CA ASP A 153 18.93 10.07 -15.59
C ASP A 153 19.98 9.50 -14.64
N LEU A 154 19.53 8.75 -13.63
CA LEU A 154 20.37 8.30 -12.53
C LEU A 154 20.31 6.77 -12.41
N ALA A 155 21.47 6.11 -12.49
CA ALA A 155 21.50 4.65 -12.31
C ALA A 155 21.40 4.24 -10.82
N SER A 156 21.83 5.09 -9.88
CA SER A 156 21.62 4.84 -8.46
C SER A 156 21.84 6.07 -7.59
N ASP A 157 20.88 6.32 -6.70
CA ASP A 157 21.00 7.28 -5.60
C ASP A 157 21.19 6.54 -4.27
N LYS A 158 22.12 6.98 -3.41
CA LYS A 158 22.47 6.30 -2.13
C LYS A 158 23.07 7.26 -1.08
N PRO A 159 22.36 8.30 -0.63
CA PRO A 159 22.83 9.10 0.48
C PRO A 159 22.92 8.26 1.76
N THR A 160 23.96 8.51 2.57
CA THR A 160 24.19 7.81 3.84
C THR A 160 24.43 8.81 4.97
N GLY A 161 23.59 8.77 6.01
CA GLY A 161 23.62 9.70 7.14
C GLY A 161 22.22 10.24 7.46
N ASP A 162 22.10 11.11 8.45
CA ASP A 162 20.81 11.73 8.76
C ASP A 162 20.46 12.73 7.66
N LEU A 163 19.30 12.54 7.02
CA LEU A 163 18.90 13.28 5.83
C LEU A 163 17.55 13.99 6.06
N ALA A 164 17.52 15.31 5.93
CA ALA A 164 16.25 16.03 6.06
C ALA A 164 15.35 15.91 4.81
N SER A 165 15.93 15.69 3.63
CA SER A 165 15.13 15.36 2.45
C SER A 165 15.96 14.77 1.32
N ASP A 166 15.47 13.68 0.76
CA ASP A 166 15.90 13.14 -0.53
C ASP A 166 14.88 13.49 -1.63
N LYS A 167 15.34 13.88 -2.84
CA LYS A 167 14.49 14.29 -3.97
C LYS A 167 15.18 14.12 -5.35
N PRO A 168 15.58 12.91 -5.76
CA PRO A 168 16.07 12.70 -7.11
C PRO A 168 14.98 13.00 -8.14
N THR A 169 15.36 13.58 -9.28
CA THR A 169 14.45 13.91 -10.39
C THR A 169 14.99 13.40 -11.73
N GLY A 170 14.24 12.53 -12.41
CA GLY A 170 14.65 11.87 -13.66
C GLY A 170 14.36 10.37 -13.60
N ASP A 171 14.71 9.64 -14.66
CA ASP A 171 14.56 8.19 -14.65
C ASP A 171 15.62 7.58 -13.72
N LEU A 172 15.17 6.81 -12.73
CA LEU A 172 16.02 6.29 -11.66
C LEU A 172 15.95 4.77 -11.59
N ALA A 173 17.09 4.09 -11.75
CA ALA A 173 17.11 2.63 -11.63
C ALA A 173 17.04 2.14 -10.18
N SER A 174 17.53 2.93 -9.21
CA SER A 174 17.38 2.61 -7.80
C SER A 174 17.63 3.80 -6.88
N ASP A 175 16.69 4.02 -5.97
CA ASP A 175 16.85 4.92 -4.83
C ASP A 175 17.05 4.13 -3.53
N LYS A 176 18.02 4.51 -2.69
CA LYS A 176 18.41 3.79 -1.45
C LYS A 176 19.04 4.69 -0.37
N PRO A 177 18.34 5.72 0.13
CA PRO A 177 18.84 6.48 1.26
C PRO A 177 18.98 5.59 2.50
N THR A 178 20.03 5.79 3.28
CA THR A 178 20.30 5.04 4.52
C THR A 178 20.58 5.98 5.69
N GLY A 179 19.77 5.91 6.74
CA GLY A 179 19.82 6.80 7.91
C GLY A 179 18.44 7.31 8.27
N ASP A 180 18.34 8.16 9.30
CA ASP A 180 17.06 8.77 9.66
C ASP A 180 16.69 9.82 8.59
N LEU A 181 15.52 9.66 7.98
CA LEU A 181 15.07 10.46 6.84
C LEU A 181 13.75 11.15 7.14
N ALA A 182 13.73 12.49 7.07
CA ALA A 182 12.48 13.23 7.28
C ALA A 182 11.54 13.19 6.05
N SER A 183 12.08 13.02 4.84
CA SER A 183 11.25 12.79 3.67
C SER A 183 12.03 12.24 2.49
N ASP A 184 11.49 11.19 1.89
CA ASP A 184 11.89 10.67 0.59
C ASP A 184 10.86 11.09 -0.48
N LYS A 185 11.30 11.53 -1.66
CA LYS A 185 10.42 12.00 -2.77
C LYS A 185 11.07 11.88 -4.16
N PRO A 186 11.44 10.69 -4.64
CA PRO A 186 11.90 10.53 -6.01
C PRO A 186 10.78 10.89 -7.01
N THR A 187 11.15 11.54 -8.12
CA THR A 187 10.22 11.94 -9.19
C THR A 187 10.73 11.48 -10.56
N GLY A 188 9.95 10.65 -11.25
CA GLY A 188 10.31 10.03 -12.53
C GLY A 188 10.03 8.52 -12.51
N ASP A 189 10.33 7.82 -13.60
CA ASP A 189 10.16 6.36 -13.63
C ASP A 189 11.23 5.72 -12.75
N LEU A 190 10.79 4.91 -11.78
CA LEU A 190 11.66 4.34 -10.75
C LEU A 190 11.57 2.81 -10.76
N ALA A 191 12.70 2.14 -11.01
CA ALA A 191 12.71 0.67 -10.98
C ALA A 191 12.69 0.10 -9.54
N SER A 192 13.22 0.82 -8.56
CA SER A 192 13.08 0.44 -7.16
C SER A 192 13.38 1.58 -6.20
N ASP A 193 12.47 1.74 -5.24
CA ASP A 193 12.66 2.57 -4.05
C ASP A 193 12.93 1.70 -2.81
N LYS A 194 13.92 2.06 -1.98
CA LYS A 194 14.34 1.27 -0.80
C LYS A 194 15.01 2.12 0.30
N PRO A 195 14.33 3.12 0.89
CA PRO A 195 14.88 3.84 2.03
C PRO A 195 15.04 2.90 3.23
N THR A 196 16.12 3.07 3.99
CA THR A 196 16.43 2.28 5.19
C THR A 196 16.74 3.16 6.39
N GLY A 197 15.96 3.05 7.47
CA GLY A 197 16.05 3.89 8.67
C GLY A 197 14.67 4.40 9.09
N ASP A 198 14.60 5.23 10.12
CA ASP A 198 13.33 5.84 10.53
C ASP A 198 12.94 6.90 9.51
N LEU A 199 11.76 6.76 8.91
CA LEU A 199 11.29 7.60 7.81
C LEU A 199 9.97 8.30 8.18
N ALA A 200 9.96 9.63 8.18
CA ALA A 200 8.74 10.38 8.48
C ALA A 200 7.75 10.40 7.29
N SER A 201 8.24 10.33 6.05
CA SER A 201 7.37 10.20 4.89
C SER A 201 8.10 9.70 3.66
N ASP A 202 7.52 8.68 3.04
CA ASP A 202 7.88 8.20 1.71
C ASP A 202 6.82 8.66 0.67
N LYS A 203 7.24 9.15 -0.50
CA LYS A 203 6.35 9.69 -1.55
C LYS A 203 6.97 9.62 -2.97
N PRO A 204 7.30 8.45 -3.51
CA PRO A 204 7.74 8.33 -4.89
C PRO A 204 6.61 8.75 -5.85
N THR A 205 6.96 9.44 -6.94
CA THR A 205 6.02 9.89 -7.97
C THR A 205 6.50 9.48 -9.37
N GLY A 206 5.68 8.70 -10.08
CA GLY A 206 6.01 8.12 -11.40
C GLY A 206 5.69 6.62 -11.44
N ASP A 207 5.98 5.96 -12.55
CA ASP A 207 5.80 4.50 -12.62
C ASP A 207 6.86 3.81 -11.77
N LEU A 208 6.42 2.99 -10.82
CA LEU A 208 7.27 2.36 -9.82
C LEU A 208 7.16 0.84 -9.89
N ALA A 209 8.27 0.16 -10.20
CA ALA A 209 8.27 -1.30 -10.26
C ALA A 209 8.29 -1.95 -8.86
N SER A 210 8.88 -1.30 -7.85
CA SER A 210 8.85 -1.78 -6.47
C SER A 210 9.16 -0.70 -5.47
N ASP A 211 8.30 -0.59 -4.46
CA ASP A 211 8.50 0.21 -3.26
C ASP A 211 8.76 -0.69 -2.04
N LYS A 212 9.81 -0.41 -1.25
CA LYS A 212 10.22 -1.24 -0.10
C LYS A 212 10.94 -0.45 1.01
N PRO A 213 10.30 0.53 1.65
CA PRO A 213 10.89 1.21 2.80
C PRO A 213 11.08 0.21 3.96
N THR A 214 12.20 0.34 4.67
CA THR A 214 12.56 -0.51 5.82
C THR A 214 12.90 0.34 7.05
N GLY A 215 12.16 0.16 8.15
CA GLY A 215 12.28 0.94 9.38
C GLY A 215 10.93 1.46 9.86
N ASP A 216 10.91 2.28 10.90
CA ASP A 216 9.66 2.89 11.36
C ASP A 216 9.23 3.98 10.38
N LEU A 217 8.04 3.83 9.79
CA LEU A 217 7.54 4.70 8.73
C LEU A 217 6.25 5.40 9.17
N ALA A 218 6.27 6.73 9.26
CA ALA A 218 5.05 7.46 9.66
C ALA A 218 4.02 7.58 8.51
N SER A 219 4.47 7.60 7.25
CA SER A 219 3.55 7.57 6.10
C SER A 219 4.23 7.13 4.82
N ASP A 220 3.58 6.19 4.16
CA ASP A 220 3.88 5.75 2.80
C ASP A 220 2.80 6.25 1.82
N LYS A 221 3.20 6.83 0.67
CA LYS A 221 2.27 7.40 -0.33
C LYS A 221 2.85 7.40 -1.76
N PRO A 222 3.13 6.24 -2.35
CA PRO A 222 3.55 6.19 -3.75
C PRO A 222 2.41 6.68 -4.68
N THR A 223 2.77 7.38 -5.75
CA THR A 223 1.84 7.95 -6.73
C THR A 223 2.25 7.56 -8.16
N GLY A 224 1.40 6.82 -8.87
CA GLY A 224 1.67 6.29 -10.21
C GLY A 224 1.32 4.81 -10.30
N ASP A 225 1.64 4.16 -11.43
CA ASP A 225 1.42 2.72 -11.56
C ASP A 225 2.49 1.98 -10.73
N LEU A 226 2.03 1.17 -9.77
CA LEU A 226 2.89 0.48 -8.81
C LEU A 226 2.76 -1.04 -8.95
N ALA A 227 3.82 -1.71 -9.36
CA ALA A 227 3.79 -3.17 -9.51
C ALA A 227 3.87 -3.90 -8.16
N SER A 228 4.54 -3.34 -7.15
CA SER A 228 4.59 -3.92 -5.81
C SER A 228 4.94 -2.91 -4.74
N ASP A 229 4.12 -2.90 -3.70
CA ASP A 229 4.36 -2.17 -2.46
C ASP A 229 4.66 -3.14 -1.29
N LYS A 230 5.74 -2.91 -0.53
CA LYS A 230 6.20 -3.80 0.56
C LYS A 230 6.95 -3.05 1.68
N PRO A 231 6.31 -2.12 2.40
CA PRO A 231 6.93 -1.49 3.56
C PRO A 231 7.18 -2.53 4.67
N THR A 232 8.31 -2.42 5.36
CA THR A 232 8.75 -3.32 6.43
C THR A 232 9.11 -2.54 7.68
N GLY A 233 8.40 -2.76 8.79
CA GLY A 233 8.57 -2.03 10.05
C GLY A 233 7.23 -1.50 10.58
N ASP A 234 7.25 -0.68 11.63
CA ASP A 234 6.03 -0.08 12.15
C ASP A 234 5.56 1.04 11.20
N LEU A 235 4.39 0.88 10.60
CA LEU A 235 3.84 1.80 9.60
C LEU A 235 2.57 2.48 10.11
N ALA A 236 2.60 3.80 10.29
CA ALA A 236 1.42 4.52 10.78
C ALA A 236 0.35 4.74 9.68
N SER A 237 0.75 4.85 8.41
CA SER A 237 -0.21 5.04 7.31
C SER A 237 0.36 4.63 5.97
N ASP A 238 -0.31 3.70 5.31
CA ASP A 238 -0.08 3.31 3.93
C ASP A 238 -1.18 3.84 3.01
N LYS A 239 -0.84 4.52 1.91
CA LYS A 239 -1.79 5.14 0.96
C LYS A 239 -1.25 5.22 -0.48
N PRO A 240 -1.02 4.09 -1.15
CA PRO A 240 -0.61 4.09 -2.56
C PRO A 240 -1.75 4.63 -3.43
N THR A 241 -1.41 5.42 -4.44
CA THR A 241 -2.37 6.02 -5.38
C THR A 241 -2.01 5.69 -6.84
N GLY A 242 -2.94 5.12 -7.61
CA GLY A 242 -2.70 4.57 -8.95
C GLY A 242 -2.98 3.07 -9.04
N ASP A 243 -2.72 2.44 -10.18
CA ASP A 243 -2.96 0.99 -10.34
C ASP A 243 -1.91 0.21 -9.55
N LEU A 244 -2.36 -0.66 -8.64
CA LEU A 244 -1.51 -1.41 -7.73
C LEU A 244 -1.67 -2.92 -7.94
N ALA A 245 -0.62 -3.58 -8.42
CA ALA A 245 -0.69 -5.02 -8.67
C ALA A 245 -0.56 -5.86 -7.38
N SER A 246 0.20 -5.40 -6.39
CA SER A 246 0.39 -6.13 -5.13
C SER A 246 0.76 -5.20 -3.98
N ASP A 247 -0.03 -5.25 -2.92
CA ASP A 247 0.23 -4.56 -1.66
C ASP A 247 0.53 -5.57 -0.53
N LYS A 248 1.68 -5.44 0.16
CA LYS A 248 2.12 -6.38 1.21
C LYS A 248 2.93 -5.70 2.32
N PRO A 249 2.32 -4.83 3.13
CA PRO A 249 2.98 -4.26 4.29
C PRO A 249 3.25 -5.34 5.36
N THR A 250 4.42 -5.25 6.00
CA THR A 250 4.88 -6.19 7.03
C THR A 250 5.33 -5.42 8.29
N GLY A 251 4.78 -5.75 9.46
CA GLY A 251 4.95 -4.98 10.70
C GLY A 251 3.64 -4.37 11.20
N ASP A 252 3.65 -3.65 12.33
CA ASP A 252 2.42 -3.09 12.91
C ASP A 252 1.93 -1.93 12.03
N LEU A 253 0.68 -2.03 11.54
CA LEU A 253 0.16 -1.11 10.53
C LEU A 253 -1.08 -0.37 11.04
N ALA A 254 -1.00 0.94 11.29
CA ALA A 254 -2.12 1.67 11.87
C ALA A 254 -3.23 2.03 10.86
N SER A 255 -2.91 2.25 9.58
CA SER A 255 -3.92 2.50 8.55
C SER A 255 -3.40 2.08 7.20
N ASP A 256 -4.24 1.38 6.44
CA ASP A 256 -3.96 0.96 5.07
C ASP A 256 -5.11 1.41 4.15
N LYS A 257 -4.82 2.22 3.13
CA LYS A 257 -5.82 2.81 2.21
C LYS A 257 -5.27 3.01 0.78
N PRO A 258 -5.05 1.92 0.01
CA PRO A 258 -4.82 2.02 -1.42
C PRO A 258 -5.99 2.71 -2.12
N THR A 259 -5.69 3.64 -3.03
CA THR A 259 -6.69 4.29 -3.89
C THR A 259 -6.32 4.07 -5.36
N GLY A 260 -7.02 3.14 -6.01
CA GLY A 260 -6.80 2.71 -7.40
C GLY A 260 -7.25 1.26 -7.58
N ASP A 261 -7.06 0.68 -8.77
CA ASP A 261 -7.37 -0.72 -9.00
C ASP A 261 -6.32 -1.61 -8.32
N LEU A 262 -6.76 -2.45 -7.38
CA LEU A 262 -5.89 -3.30 -6.55
C LEU A 262 -6.10 -4.78 -6.88
N ALA A 263 -5.08 -5.44 -7.42
CA ALA A 263 -5.19 -6.85 -7.82
C ALA A 263 -4.99 -7.84 -6.65
N SER A 264 -4.15 -7.50 -5.66
CA SER A 264 -3.89 -8.35 -4.50
C SER A 264 -3.45 -7.51 -3.30
N ASP A 265 -4.10 -7.73 -2.16
CA ASP A 265 -3.81 -7.07 -0.87
C ASP A 265 -3.55 -8.12 0.22
N LYS A 266 -2.41 -8.04 0.91
CA LYS A 266 -2.04 -9.01 1.96
C LYS A 266 -1.11 -8.41 3.04
N PRO A 267 -1.62 -7.55 3.95
CA PRO A 267 -0.92 -7.14 5.16
C PRO A 267 -0.64 -8.36 6.05
N THR A 268 0.56 -8.42 6.66
CA THR A 268 0.96 -9.55 7.51
C THR A 268 1.24 -9.22 8.98
N GLY A 269 1.08 -7.96 9.41
CA GLY A 269 1.19 -7.55 10.82
C GLY A 269 -0.14 -7.07 11.44
N ASP A 270 -0.08 -6.66 12.72
CA ASP A 270 -1.27 -6.28 13.49
C ASP A 270 -1.77 -4.91 13.00
N LEU A 271 -2.94 -4.91 12.33
CA LEU A 271 -3.59 -3.69 11.86
C LEU A 271 -4.15 -2.88 13.04
N ALA A 272 -3.40 -1.90 13.54
CA ALA A 272 -3.81 -0.93 14.56
C ALA A 272 -4.67 0.20 13.96
N SER A 273 -5.69 -0.16 13.19
CA SER A 273 -6.76 0.79 12.89
C SER A 273 -7.48 1.13 14.20
N ASP A 274 -7.65 2.42 14.49
CA ASP A 274 -8.66 3.01 15.39
C ASP A 274 -10.12 2.67 14.96
N LYS A 275 -10.34 1.47 14.44
CA LYS A 275 -11.62 0.77 14.34
C LYS A 275 -11.69 -0.04 15.63
N PRO A 276 -12.75 0.09 16.47
CA PRO A 276 -12.84 -0.69 17.70
C PRO A 276 -12.55 -2.16 17.38
N THR A 277 -11.41 -2.67 17.84
CA THR A 277 -10.96 -4.00 17.44
C THR A 277 -11.84 -4.99 18.15
N VAL A 278 -12.75 -5.55 17.37
CA VAL A 278 -13.60 -6.64 17.80
C VAL A 278 -12.72 -7.78 18.30
N PRO A 279 -12.89 -8.24 19.55
CA PRO A 279 -12.08 -9.29 20.15
C PRO A 279 -11.98 -10.53 19.25
N LYS A 280 -10.84 -11.23 19.31
CA LYS A 280 -10.54 -12.44 18.52
C LYS A 280 -11.68 -13.48 18.56
N HIS A 281 -12.35 -13.60 19.69
CA HIS A 281 -13.46 -14.52 19.88
C HIS A 281 -14.71 -14.12 19.06
N LEU A 282 -14.99 -12.82 18.88
CA LEU A 282 -16.09 -12.33 18.05
C LEU A 282 -15.75 -12.43 16.54
N LYS A 283 -14.51 -12.16 16.13
CA LYS A 283 -14.04 -12.45 14.75
C LYS A 283 -14.22 -13.94 14.40
N THR A 284 -13.92 -14.82 15.35
CA THR A 284 -14.11 -16.28 15.18
C THR A 284 -15.59 -16.62 14.96
N ARG A 285 -16.51 -16.00 15.72
CA ARG A 285 -17.96 -16.23 15.56
C ARG A 285 -18.52 -15.68 14.25
N ILE A 286 -18.03 -14.53 13.78
CA ILE A 286 -18.38 -13.99 12.46
C ILE A 286 -17.96 -14.97 11.38
N ASN A 287 -16.74 -15.51 11.44
CA ASN A 287 -16.26 -16.52 10.48
C ASN A 287 -17.06 -17.83 10.54
N ASP A 288 -17.44 -18.29 11.73
CA ASP A 288 -18.32 -19.46 11.91
C ASP A 288 -19.67 -19.27 11.21
N TYR A 289 -20.30 -18.11 11.41
CA TYR A 289 -21.57 -17.75 10.77
C TYR A 289 -21.41 -17.62 9.26
N LYS A 290 -20.39 -16.89 8.81
CA LYS A 290 -19.99 -16.74 7.40
C LYS A 290 -19.87 -18.08 6.70
N TYR A 291 -19.16 -19.02 7.29
CA TYR A 291 -18.95 -20.35 6.71
C TYR A 291 -20.23 -21.20 6.70
N ALA A 292 -21.09 -21.08 7.73
CA ALA A 292 -22.38 -21.75 7.75
C ALA A 292 -23.35 -21.16 6.71
N TYR A 293 -23.30 -19.84 6.49
CA TYR A 293 -24.00 -19.16 5.42
C TYR A 293 -23.61 -19.70 4.05
N TYR A 294 -22.30 -19.72 3.75
CA TYR A 294 -21.77 -20.28 2.51
C TYR A 294 -22.25 -21.71 2.25
N LYS A 295 -22.15 -22.58 3.27
CA LYS A 295 -22.63 -23.97 3.16
C LYS A 295 -24.13 -24.04 2.92
N SER A 296 -24.91 -23.14 3.52
CA SER A 296 -26.34 -23.04 3.25
C SER A 296 -26.62 -22.59 1.83
N SER A 297 -25.93 -21.59 1.30
CA SER A 297 -26.13 -21.10 -0.06
C SER A 297 -25.74 -22.12 -1.12
N ILE A 298 -24.60 -22.81 -0.94
CA ILE A 298 -24.21 -23.91 -1.82
C ILE A 298 -25.24 -25.04 -1.77
N GLN A 299 -25.74 -25.38 -0.57
CA GLN A 299 -26.76 -26.41 -0.45
C GLN A 299 -28.08 -26.00 -1.11
N LYS A 300 -28.45 -24.72 -1.04
CA LYS A 300 -29.64 -24.20 -1.74
C LYS A 300 -29.54 -24.42 -3.25
N PHE A 301 -28.40 -24.04 -3.82
CA PHE A 301 -28.10 -24.28 -5.23
C PHE A 301 -28.10 -25.77 -5.60
N LEU A 302 -27.41 -26.61 -4.83
CA LEU A 302 -27.36 -28.07 -5.07
C LEU A 302 -28.74 -28.73 -4.96
N SER A 303 -29.65 -28.16 -4.17
CA SER A 303 -31.02 -28.66 -4.05
C SER A 303 -31.91 -28.29 -5.24
N LEU A 304 -31.50 -27.35 -6.10
CA LEU A 304 -32.15 -27.06 -7.39
C LEU A 304 -31.74 -28.05 -8.51
N GLU A 305 -30.52 -28.59 -8.44
CA GLU A 305 -29.92 -29.43 -9.48
C GLU A 305 -30.73 -30.71 -9.83
N PRO A 306 -31.34 -31.47 -8.89
CA PRO A 306 -32.15 -32.63 -9.23
C PRO A 306 -33.41 -32.29 -10.03
N TYR A 307 -33.90 -31.06 -9.92
CA TYR A 307 -35.19 -30.64 -10.46
C TYR A 307 -35.07 -30.03 -11.85
N THR A 308 -33.94 -29.39 -12.14
CA THR A 308 -33.58 -28.96 -13.49
C THR A 308 -33.38 -30.16 -14.41
N ARG A 309 -32.79 -31.26 -13.89
CA ARG A 309 -32.67 -32.58 -14.57
C ARG A 309 -34.00 -33.21 -14.97
N ALA A 310 -35.10 -32.93 -14.27
CA ALA A 310 -36.42 -33.49 -14.57
C ALA A 310 -37.23 -32.67 -15.60
N ARG A 311 -36.66 -31.57 -16.14
CA ARG A 311 -37.31 -30.62 -17.06
C ARG A 311 -38.69 -30.16 -16.59
N SER A 312 -38.88 -30.01 -15.28
CA SER A 312 -40.16 -29.59 -14.73
C SER A 312 -40.18 -28.09 -14.49
N THR A 313 -41.18 -27.40 -15.05
CA THR A 313 -41.42 -25.98 -14.79
C THR A 313 -42.06 -25.72 -13.42
N THR A 314 -42.66 -26.74 -12.80
CA THR A 314 -43.35 -26.63 -11.51
C THR A 314 -42.42 -26.86 -10.32
N VAL A 315 -41.30 -27.54 -10.52
CA VAL A 315 -40.52 -28.08 -9.39
C VAL A 315 -39.49 -27.10 -8.80
N PRO A 316 -38.85 -26.19 -9.57
CA PRO A 316 -38.11 -25.06 -8.99
C PRO A 316 -38.97 -24.21 -8.03
N HIS A 317 -40.27 -24.07 -8.34
CA HIS A 317 -41.23 -23.39 -7.47
C HIS A 317 -41.44 -24.14 -6.14
N ILE A 318 -41.60 -25.46 -6.19
CA ILE A 318 -41.74 -26.29 -4.97
C ILE A 318 -40.48 -26.21 -4.09
N TYR A 319 -39.30 -26.18 -4.70
CA TYR A 319 -38.05 -25.99 -3.98
C TYR A 319 -37.98 -24.60 -3.34
N HIS A 320 -38.29 -23.55 -4.10
CA HIS A 320 -38.27 -22.18 -3.59
C HIS A 320 -39.24 -22.01 -2.40
N GLU A 321 -40.45 -22.57 -2.49
CA GLU A 321 -41.40 -22.64 -1.38
C GLU A 321 -40.82 -23.36 -0.16
N GLU A 322 -40.13 -24.50 -0.35
CA GLU A 322 -39.54 -25.26 0.74
C GLU A 322 -38.36 -24.53 1.40
N CYS A 323 -37.52 -23.85 0.60
CA CYS A 323 -36.45 -23.00 1.10
C CYS A 323 -37.02 -21.86 1.97
N LEU A 324 -38.02 -21.13 1.45
CA LEU A 324 -38.67 -20.03 2.19
C LEU A 324 -39.32 -20.53 3.46
N ARG A 325 -39.98 -21.71 3.41
CA ARG A 325 -40.62 -22.32 4.57
C ARG A 325 -39.59 -22.67 5.66
N LEU A 326 -38.46 -23.27 5.29
CA LEU A 326 -37.38 -23.62 6.22
C LEU A 326 -36.68 -22.38 6.77
N GLU A 327 -36.34 -21.40 5.92
CA GLU A 327 -35.78 -20.13 6.36
C GLU A 327 -36.72 -19.43 7.34
N LYS A 328 -38.02 -19.35 7.04
CA LYS A 328 -39.02 -18.76 7.94
C LYS A 328 -39.09 -19.50 9.28
N LEU A 329 -39.07 -20.83 9.28
CA LEU A 329 -39.12 -21.63 10.51
C LEU A 329 -37.92 -21.34 11.43
N TYR A 330 -36.71 -21.31 10.88
CA TYR A 330 -35.51 -21.12 11.69
C TYR A 330 -35.24 -19.65 12.02
N PHE A 331 -35.60 -18.73 11.14
CA PHE A 331 -35.60 -17.28 11.40
C PHE A 331 -36.55 -16.92 12.54
N THR A 332 -37.81 -17.34 12.50
CA THR A 332 -38.80 -17.03 13.55
C THR A 332 -38.40 -17.66 14.89
N LYS A 333 -37.85 -18.88 14.87
CA LYS A 333 -37.25 -19.51 16.07
C LYS A 333 -36.13 -18.65 16.66
N TRP A 334 -35.22 -18.21 15.81
CA TRP A 334 -34.10 -17.36 16.19
C TRP A 334 -34.59 -16.00 16.73
N ALA A 335 -35.55 -15.36 16.06
CA ALA A 335 -36.10 -14.07 16.43
C ALA A 335 -36.76 -14.10 17.82
N VAL A 336 -37.56 -15.13 18.11
CA VAL A 336 -38.15 -15.35 19.45
C VAL A 336 -37.04 -15.46 20.49
N HIS A 337 -36.00 -16.26 20.23
CA HIS A 337 -34.88 -16.42 21.17
C HIS A 337 -34.11 -15.10 21.39
N TYR A 338 -33.80 -14.38 20.31
CA TYR A 338 -33.07 -13.11 20.34
C TYR A 338 -33.85 -12.03 21.11
N LEU A 339 -35.13 -11.85 20.82
CA LEU A 339 -36.01 -10.89 21.47
C LEU A 339 -36.24 -11.23 22.95
N SER A 340 -36.42 -12.51 23.29
CA SER A 340 -36.56 -12.96 24.68
C SER A 340 -35.34 -12.64 25.53
N LYS A 341 -34.13 -12.82 24.98
CA LYS A 341 -32.87 -12.54 25.68
C LYS A 341 -32.58 -11.05 25.83
N ASN A 342 -32.94 -10.25 24.83
CA ASN A 342 -32.59 -8.83 24.79
C ASN A 342 -33.61 -7.92 25.49
N ALA A 343 -34.52 -8.51 26.28
CA ALA A 343 -35.56 -7.84 27.06
C ALA A 343 -36.30 -6.78 26.23
N ALA A 344 -36.89 -7.21 25.11
CA ALA A 344 -37.66 -6.31 24.25
C ALA A 344 -38.66 -5.49 25.08
N THR A 345 -38.45 -4.17 25.08
CA THR A 345 -39.40 -3.16 25.57
C THR A 345 -40.73 -3.25 24.81
N ASP A 346 -40.71 -3.82 23.61
CA ASP A 346 -41.87 -4.07 22.75
C ASP A 346 -42.37 -5.52 22.85
N ILE A 347 -43.25 -5.76 23.83
CA ILE A 347 -43.96 -7.03 24.04
C ILE A 347 -44.76 -7.44 22.79
N THR A 348 -45.22 -6.47 21.99
CA THR A 348 -46.02 -6.71 20.78
C THR A 348 -45.18 -7.38 19.70
N LEU A 349 -43.93 -6.94 19.51
CA LEU A 349 -43.03 -7.51 18.51
C LEU A 349 -42.65 -8.96 18.84
N LEU A 350 -42.37 -9.25 20.11
CA LEU A 350 -42.11 -10.63 20.56
C LEU A 350 -43.32 -11.53 20.31
N GLN A 351 -44.52 -11.09 20.72
CA GLN A 351 -45.76 -11.84 20.50
C GLN A 351 -46.04 -12.09 19.01
N SER A 352 -45.72 -11.14 18.13
CA SER A 352 -45.83 -11.32 16.68
C SER A 352 -44.96 -12.49 16.20
N TYR A 353 -43.67 -12.50 16.57
CA TYR A 353 -42.76 -13.56 16.17
C TYR A 353 -43.04 -14.91 16.84
N GLU A 354 -43.58 -14.92 18.07
CA GLU A 354 -44.05 -16.15 18.72
C GLU A 354 -45.21 -16.77 17.93
N ASN A 355 -46.18 -15.96 17.50
CA ASN A 355 -47.29 -16.42 16.67
C ASN A 355 -46.78 -16.94 15.31
N GLU A 356 -45.90 -16.19 14.64
CA GLU A 356 -45.30 -16.63 13.38
C GLU A 356 -44.51 -17.94 13.54
N TYR A 357 -43.78 -18.10 14.64
CA TYR A 357 -43.05 -19.34 14.92
C TYR A 357 -43.98 -20.52 15.16
N GLU A 358 -45.10 -20.33 15.88
CA GLU A 358 -46.11 -21.37 16.05
C GLU A 358 -46.74 -21.79 14.72
N GLU A 359 -47.05 -20.84 13.84
CA GLU A 359 -47.57 -21.15 12.50
C GLU A 359 -46.52 -21.87 11.64
N ALA A 360 -45.26 -21.44 11.67
CA ALA A 360 -44.18 -22.11 10.97
C ALA A 360 -43.96 -23.55 11.48
N LYS A 361 -44.07 -23.78 12.79
CA LYS A 361 -44.00 -25.13 13.39
C LYS A 361 -45.15 -26.02 12.95
N LYS A 362 -46.37 -25.49 12.86
CA LYS A 362 -47.53 -26.24 12.34
C LYS A 362 -47.31 -26.60 10.87
N GLY A 363 -46.83 -25.65 10.07
CA GLY A 363 -46.45 -25.87 8.67
C GLY A 363 -45.37 -26.95 8.52
N ASP A 364 -44.35 -26.96 9.38
CA ASP A 364 -43.28 -27.95 9.35
C ASP A 364 -43.75 -29.37 9.71
N LYS A 365 -44.67 -29.51 10.67
CA LYS A 365 -45.27 -30.82 11.01
C LYS A 365 -46.04 -31.43 9.84
N ASN A 366 -46.65 -30.59 9.01
CA ASN A 366 -47.49 -31.00 7.89
C ASN A 366 -46.73 -31.03 6.55
N ALA A 367 -45.44 -30.67 6.53
CA ALA A 367 -44.65 -30.59 5.31
C ALA A 367 -44.30 -31.99 4.76
N ASP A 368 -44.36 -32.13 3.43
CA ASP A 368 -43.90 -33.35 2.76
C ASP A 368 -42.37 -33.43 2.87
N ARG A 369 -41.89 -34.36 3.70
CA ARG A 369 -40.45 -34.56 3.97
C ARG A 369 -39.63 -34.90 2.72
N ARG A 370 -40.27 -35.31 1.62
CA ARG A 370 -39.58 -35.55 0.34
C ARG A 370 -39.11 -34.26 -0.33
N ARG A 371 -39.68 -33.10 0.03
CA ARG A 371 -39.28 -31.78 -0.50
C ARG A 371 -37.87 -31.35 -0.05
N ASP A 372 -37.39 -31.88 1.08
CA ASP A 372 -36.08 -31.60 1.70
C ASP A 372 -34.95 -32.54 1.21
N TRP A 373 -35.23 -33.40 0.21
CA TRP A 373 -34.33 -34.31 -0.52
C TRP A 373 -33.05 -34.73 0.23
N SER A 374 -33.23 -35.61 1.23
CA SER A 374 -32.21 -36.15 2.18
C SER A 374 -32.03 -35.37 3.49
N GLY A 375 -32.76 -34.28 3.71
CA GLY A 375 -32.72 -33.47 4.93
C GLY A 375 -31.54 -32.49 5.01
N LEU A 376 -30.72 -32.43 3.96
CA LEU A 376 -29.48 -31.64 3.95
C LEU A 376 -29.77 -30.15 3.89
N LEU A 377 -30.81 -29.72 3.16
CA LEU A 377 -31.21 -28.31 3.09
C LEU A 377 -31.62 -27.79 4.47
N ARG A 378 -32.52 -28.52 5.15
CA ARG A 378 -32.88 -28.23 6.54
C ARG A 378 -31.68 -28.22 7.47
N VAL A 379 -30.77 -29.20 7.36
CA VAL A 379 -29.57 -29.25 8.21
C VAL A 379 -28.72 -28.00 8.02
N ARG A 380 -28.49 -27.55 6.78
CA ARG A 380 -27.65 -26.38 6.50
C ARG A 380 -28.31 -25.06 6.89
N ILE A 381 -29.62 -24.90 6.64
CA ILE A 381 -30.37 -23.73 7.10
C ILE A 381 -30.39 -23.68 8.63
N SER A 382 -30.66 -24.81 9.29
CA SER A 382 -30.60 -24.90 10.76
C SER A 382 -29.22 -24.57 11.32
N GLU A 383 -28.15 -25.03 10.66
CA GLU A 383 -26.76 -24.76 11.05
C GLU A 383 -26.43 -23.26 10.92
N LYS A 384 -26.83 -22.63 9.81
CA LYS A 384 -26.71 -21.17 9.59
C LYS A 384 -27.33 -20.39 10.75
N TRP A 385 -28.60 -20.63 11.06
CA TRP A 385 -29.31 -19.93 12.13
C TRP A 385 -28.76 -20.24 13.53
N LYS A 386 -28.26 -21.46 13.75
CA LYS A 386 -27.59 -21.79 15.02
C LYS A 386 -26.27 -21.03 15.19
N LYS A 387 -25.51 -20.83 14.10
CA LYS A 387 -24.29 -20.01 14.15
C LYS A 387 -24.60 -18.52 14.34
N ARG A 388 -25.72 -18.02 13.79
CA ARG A 388 -26.21 -16.65 14.09
C ARG A 388 -26.54 -16.49 15.57
N GLU A 389 -27.27 -17.43 16.14
CA GLU A 389 -27.60 -17.42 17.58
C GLU A 389 -26.34 -17.35 18.47
N LEU A 390 -25.30 -18.13 18.12
CA LEU A 390 -24.01 -18.12 18.85
C LEU A 390 -23.22 -16.82 18.64
N LEU A 391 -23.39 -16.16 17.49
CA LEU A 391 -22.80 -14.85 17.23
C LEU A 391 -23.46 -13.78 18.10
N ASP A 392 -24.80 -13.80 18.23
CA ASP A 392 -25.55 -12.81 19.03
C ASP A 392 -25.19 -12.82 20.51
N ASP A 393 -24.93 -14.01 21.07
CA ASP A 393 -24.53 -14.17 22.47
C ASP A 393 -23.20 -13.44 22.75
N VAL A 394 -22.26 -13.50 21.81
CA VAL A 394 -20.96 -12.82 21.90
C VAL A 394 -21.07 -11.34 21.56
N GLU A 395 -21.84 -11.01 20.53
CA GLU A 395 -22.12 -9.65 20.10
C GLU A 395 -22.73 -8.82 21.23
N SER A 396 -23.72 -9.38 21.94
CA SER A 396 -24.39 -8.72 23.06
C SER A 396 -23.44 -8.41 24.21
N ALA A 397 -22.51 -9.34 24.52
CA ALA A 397 -21.49 -9.14 25.54
C ALA A 397 -20.49 -8.03 25.14
N TYR A 398 -20.04 -8.03 23.88
CA TYR A 398 -19.14 -7.02 23.35
C TYR A 398 -19.75 -5.61 23.34
N ILE A 399 -21.02 -5.48 22.94
CA ILE A 399 -21.75 -4.20 22.94
C ILE A 399 -21.87 -3.65 24.37
N ALA A 400 -22.14 -4.51 25.36
CA ALA A 400 -22.25 -4.10 26.75
C ALA A 400 -20.92 -3.58 27.33
N GLU A 401 -19.80 -4.23 26.99
CA GLU A 401 -18.45 -3.82 27.41
C GLU A 401 -18.02 -2.49 26.77
N THR A 402 -18.26 -2.34 25.46
CA THR A 402 -17.71 -1.25 24.65
C THR A 402 -18.42 0.10 24.87
N ARG A 403 -19.69 0.11 25.30
CA ARG A 403 -20.44 1.34 25.60
C ARG A 403 -19.77 2.23 26.67
N THR A 404 -18.83 1.70 27.44
CA THR A 404 -18.12 2.44 28.50
C THR A 404 -16.90 3.22 28.00
N LYS A 405 -16.46 3.05 26.74
CA LYS A 405 -15.09 3.44 26.32
C LYS A 405 -14.93 4.23 25.02
N VAL A 406 -15.96 4.53 24.22
CA VAL A 406 -15.70 4.98 22.84
C VAL A 406 -16.46 6.21 22.37
N ASN A 407 -15.71 7.14 21.73
CA ASN A 407 -16.19 8.26 20.92
C ASN A 407 -16.06 7.90 19.42
N VAL A 408 -17.01 7.13 18.87
CA VAL A 408 -17.00 6.72 17.44
C VAL A 408 -17.89 7.64 16.60
N ASN A 409 -17.44 7.99 15.40
CA ASN A 409 -18.26 8.73 14.43
C ASN A 409 -19.34 7.84 13.79
N LYS A 410 -20.56 7.88 14.37
CA LYS A 410 -21.77 7.14 13.93
C LYS A 410 -22.09 7.30 12.44
N GLU A 411 -21.97 8.51 11.89
CA GLU A 411 -22.32 8.78 10.48
C GLU A 411 -21.32 8.16 9.50
N LYS A 412 -20.03 8.11 9.89
CA LYS A 412 -19.01 7.40 9.10
C LYS A 412 -19.32 5.90 9.02
N LEU A 413 -19.68 5.27 10.14
CA LEU A 413 -20.01 3.84 10.18
C LEU A 413 -21.26 3.51 9.37
N LYS A 414 -22.31 4.34 9.44
CA LYS A 414 -23.50 4.18 8.59
C LYS A 414 -23.14 4.21 7.11
N LYS A 415 -22.35 5.20 6.68
CA LYS A 415 -21.94 5.33 5.28
C LYS A 415 -21.12 4.13 4.81
N GLN A 416 -20.23 3.61 5.66
CA GLN A 416 -19.47 2.39 5.37
C GLN A 416 -20.40 1.17 5.21
N LEU A 417 -21.33 0.98 6.15
CA LEU A 417 -22.29 -0.12 6.10
C LEU A 417 -23.15 -0.06 4.83
N THR A 418 -23.73 1.10 4.51
CA THR A 418 -24.54 1.28 3.29
C THR A 418 -23.74 1.00 2.01
N ASN A 419 -22.49 1.45 1.95
CA ASN A 419 -21.63 1.14 0.79
C ASN A 419 -21.40 -0.38 0.65
N THR A 420 -21.16 -1.08 1.76
CA THR A 420 -20.98 -2.53 1.76
C THR A 420 -22.28 -3.25 1.39
N GLU A 421 -23.43 -2.79 1.90
CA GLU A 421 -24.76 -3.33 1.55
C GLU A 421 -25.06 -3.19 0.06
N ASN A 422 -24.71 -2.05 -0.55
CA ASN A 422 -24.84 -1.86 -2.01
C ASN A 422 -23.94 -2.83 -2.80
N LYS A 423 -22.72 -3.09 -2.31
CA LYS A 423 -21.83 -4.10 -2.90
C LYS A 423 -22.40 -5.51 -2.78
N ILE A 424 -22.99 -5.86 -1.63
CA ILE A 424 -23.67 -7.15 -1.42
C ILE A 424 -24.82 -7.30 -2.41
N GLU A 425 -25.62 -6.26 -2.62
CA GLU A 425 -26.74 -6.30 -3.56
C GLU A 425 -26.27 -6.47 -5.02
N ALA A 426 -25.23 -5.75 -5.43
CA ALA A 426 -24.62 -5.93 -6.74
C ALA A 426 -24.06 -7.35 -6.92
N GLN A 427 -23.32 -7.86 -5.93
CA GLN A 427 -22.76 -9.21 -5.95
C GLN A 427 -23.84 -10.29 -5.96
N LEU A 428 -24.94 -10.08 -5.23
CA LEU A 428 -26.07 -11.00 -5.22
C LEU A 428 -26.71 -11.11 -6.61
N ASN A 429 -26.80 -10.01 -7.36
CA ASN A 429 -27.30 -10.05 -8.74
C ASN A 429 -26.36 -10.84 -9.67
N ILE A 430 -25.03 -10.70 -9.50
CA ILE A 430 -24.04 -11.50 -10.23
C ILE A 430 -24.20 -12.99 -9.92
N VAL A 431 -24.32 -13.34 -8.64
CA VAL A 431 -24.53 -14.73 -8.20
C VAL A 431 -25.80 -15.32 -8.80
N LYS A 432 -26.91 -14.58 -8.82
CA LYS A 432 -28.18 -15.03 -9.44
C LYS A 432 -28.03 -15.29 -10.94
N GLU A 433 -27.30 -14.45 -11.65
CA GLU A 433 -27.06 -14.64 -13.08
C GLU A 433 -26.19 -15.89 -13.33
N LEU A 434 -25.15 -16.09 -12.53
CA LEU A 434 -24.26 -17.25 -12.61
C LEU A 434 -24.96 -18.55 -12.20
N GLU A 435 -25.87 -18.50 -11.23
CA GLU A 435 -26.72 -19.63 -10.84
C GLU A 435 -27.60 -20.07 -12.01
N SER A 436 -28.24 -19.13 -12.71
CA SER A 436 -29.00 -19.41 -13.92
C SER A 436 -28.13 -20.06 -15.02
N LYS A 437 -26.93 -19.52 -15.26
CA LYS A 437 -25.97 -20.07 -16.23
C LYS A 437 -25.50 -21.48 -15.84
N ALA A 438 -25.21 -21.72 -14.56
CA ALA A 438 -24.79 -23.02 -14.07
C ALA A 438 -25.91 -24.06 -14.17
N ILE A 439 -27.16 -23.67 -13.93
CA ILE A 439 -28.34 -24.50 -14.17
C ILE A 439 -28.47 -24.85 -15.66
N GLN A 440 -28.30 -23.88 -16.56
CA GLN A 440 -28.35 -24.12 -18.01
C GLN A 440 -27.26 -25.11 -18.45
N ALA A 441 -26.00 -24.87 -18.06
CA ALA A 441 -24.88 -25.75 -18.37
C ALA A 441 -25.08 -27.17 -17.82
N THR A 442 -25.70 -27.30 -16.64
CA THR A 442 -26.10 -28.60 -16.08
C THR A 442 -27.08 -29.33 -17.00
N ASN A 443 -28.12 -28.64 -17.48
CA ASN A 443 -29.13 -29.26 -18.33
C ASN A 443 -28.52 -29.71 -19.67
N GLU A 444 -27.70 -28.87 -20.29
CA GLU A 444 -27.05 -29.17 -21.57
C GLU A 444 -26.09 -30.36 -21.46
N HIS A 445 -25.26 -30.41 -20.41
CA HIS A 445 -24.40 -31.56 -20.14
C HIS A 445 -25.20 -32.85 -19.90
N MET A 446 -26.30 -32.76 -19.16
CA MET A 446 -27.12 -33.93 -18.82
C MET A 446 -27.86 -34.51 -20.02
N ASP A 447 -28.25 -33.67 -20.97
CA ASP A 447 -28.86 -34.08 -22.24
C ASP A 447 -27.85 -34.76 -23.18
N ASN A 448 -26.55 -34.45 -23.04
CA ASN A 448 -25.47 -34.93 -23.90
C ASN A 448 -24.26 -35.41 -23.07
N ARG A 449 -24.46 -36.43 -22.24
CA ARG A 449 -23.46 -36.84 -21.23
C ARG A 449 -22.11 -37.29 -21.78
N ASP A 450 -22.08 -37.76 -23.03
CA ASP A 450 -20.86 -38.20 -23.71
C ASP A 450 -20.07 -37.03 -24.32
N ASP A 451 -20.66 -35.83 -24.38
CA ASP A 451 -19.98 -34.62 -24.85
C ASP A 451 -19.05 -34.06 -23.76
N LYS A 452 -17.75 -34.21 -24.02
CA LYS A 452 -16.70 -33.74 -23.12
C LYS A 452 -16.66 -32.22 -22.97
N SER A 453 -17.01 -31.47 -24.03
CA SER A 453 -17.02 -30.00 -24.01
C SER A 453 -18.11 -29.49 -23.06
N LEU A 454 -19.31 -30.08 -23.12
CA LEU A 454 -20.41 -29.70 -22.23
C LEU A 454 -20.12 -30.07 -20.75
N LYS A 455 -19.38 -31.16 -20.53
CA LYS A 455 -18.90 -31.51 -19.19
C LYS A 455 -17.92 -30.48 -18.64
N GLU A 456 -17.00 -29.97 -19.46
CA GLU A 456 -16.04 -28.93 -19.08
C GLU A 456 -16.77 -27.60 -18.79
N GLN A 457 -17.72 -27.20 -19.63
CA GLN A 457 -18.56 -26.01 -19.42
C GLN A 457 -19.38 -26.10 -18.13
N TYR A 458 -19.92 -27.28 -17.79
CA TYR A 458 -20.57 -27.53 -16.51
C TYR A 458 -19.63 -27.25 -15.33
N TYR A 459 -18.42 -27.82 -15.33
CA TYR A 459 -17.48 -27.60 -14.22
C TYR A 459 -17.02 -26.15 -14.09
N GLU A 460 -16.76 -25.48 -15.22
CA GLU A 460 -16.40 -24.05 -15.25
C GLU A 460 -17.50 -23.16 -14.65
N ALA A 461 -18.76 -23.40 -15.02
CA ALA A 461 -19.88 -22.66 -14.47
C ALA A 461 -20.03 -22.84 -12.95
N TYR A 462 -19.83 -24.07 -12.44
CA TYR A 462 -19.87 -24.35 -11.00
C TYR A 462 -18.69 -23.73 -10.26
N SER A 463 -17.49 -23.79 -10.84
CA SER A 463 -16.28 -23.20 -10.26
C SER A 463 -16.43 -21.68 -10.14
N THR A 464 -16.94 -21.05 -11.20
CA THR A 464 -17.19 -19.60 -11.25
C THR A 464 -18.26 -19.19 -10.23
N LEU A 465 -19.40 -19.89 -10.18
CA LEU A 465 -20.45 -19.64 -9.20
C LEU A 465 -19.93 -19.80 -7.76
N ALA A 466 -19.16 -20.85 -7.47
CA ALA A 466 -18.59 -21.07 -6.14
C ALA A 466 -17.61 -19.97 -5.73
N LYS A 467 -16.82 -19.43 -6.67
CA LYS A 467 -15.92 -18.29 -6.44
C LYS A 467 -16.72 -17.03 -6.08
N GLU A 468 -17.74 -16.69 -6.87
CA GLU A 468 -18.55 -15.50 -6.63
C GLU A 468 -19.42 -15.61 -5.36
N LEU A 469 -19.84 -16.83 -5.00
CA LEU A 469 -20.49 -17.10 -3.71
C LEU A 469 -19.56 -16.89 -2.52
N ARG A 470 -18.26 -17.20 -2.63
CA ARG A 470 -17.29 -16.86 -1.58
C ARG A 470 -17.12 -15.35 -1.44
N SER A 471 -17.00 -14.64 -2.57
CA SER A 471 -16.94 -13.18 -2.60
C SER A 471 -18.16 -12.54 -1.91
N LEU A 472 -19.37 -12.99 -2.26
CA LEU A 472 -20.61 -12.54 -1.61
C LEU A 472 -20.56 -12.73 -0.09
N VAL A 473 -20.15 -13.91 0.34
CA VAL A 473 -20.12 -14.27 1.76
C VAL A 473 -19.03 -13.49 2.53
N ASP A 474 -17.92 -13.16 1.89
CA ASP A 474 -16.89 -12.28 2.46
C ASP A 474 -17.41 -10.85 2.64
N LEU A 475 -18.14 -10.30 1.67
CA LEU A 475 -18.82 -9.01 1.79
C LEU A 475 -19.86 -9.02 2.92
N MET A 476 -20.64 -10.09 3.07
CA MET A 476 -21.58 -10.25 4.18
C MET A 476 -20.86 -10.30 5.53
N GLY A 477 -19.70 -10.95 5.62
CA GLY A 477 -18.86 -10.96 6.82
C GLY A 477 -18.38 -9.56 7.22
N GLU A 478 -17.95 -8.75 6.25
CA GLU A 478 -17.55 -7.36 6.50
C GLU A 478 -18.76 -6.49 6.90
N ALA A 479 -19.93 -6.68 6.28
CA ALA A 479 -21.14 -5.97 6.68
C ALA A 479 -21.55 -6.30 8.13
N GLU A 480 -21.49 -7.57 8.54
CA GLU A 480 -21.75 -7.95 9.94
C GLU A 480 -20.75 -7.30 10.90
N PHE A 481 -19.47 -7.25 10.52
CA PHE A 481 -18.46 -6.56 11.31
C PHE A 481 -18.79 -5.06 11.47
N GLN A 482 -19.07 -4.37 10.37
CA GLN A 482 -19.42 -2.94 10.38
C GLN A 482 -20.70 -2.66 11.17
N ARG A 483 -21.68 -3.56 11.07
CA ARG A 483 -22.95 -3.50 11.80
C ARG A 483 -22.73 -3.64 13.30
N ILE A 484 -21.95 -4.61 13.77
CA ILE A 484 -21.63 -4.77 15.20
C ILE A 484 -21.00 -3.49 15.77
N LEU A 485 -20.10 -2.87 15.02
CA LEU A 485 -19.52 -1.58 15.42
C LEU A 485 -20.55 -0.46 15.49
N LEU A 486 -21.42 -0.35 14.48
CA LEU A 486 -22.48 0.64 14.48
C LEU A 486 -23.41 0.45 15.69
N LEU A 487 -23.77 -0.79 16.01
CA LEU A 487 -24.64 -1.13 17.13
C LEU A 487 -24.09 -0.64 18.47
N THR A 488 -22.77 -0.61 18.68
CA THR A 488 -22.17 -0.04 19.91
C THR A 488 -22.56 1.42 20.16
N THR A 489 -22.91 2.16 19.10
CA THR A 489 -23.28 3.58 19.14
C THR A 489 -24.79 3.85 19.26
N LEU A 490 -25.62 2.81 19.15
CA LEU A 490 -27.08 2.94 19.07
C LEU A 490 -27.77 2.63 20.40
N PRO A 491 -28.94 3.25 20.68
CA PRO A 491 -29.80 2.83 21.78
C PRO A 491 -30.35 1.41 21.53
N LYS A 492 -30.77 0.72 22.59
CA LYS A 492 -31.11 -0.71 22.54
C LYS A 492 -32.26 -1.01 21.55
N ASP A 493 -33.25 -0.13 21.45
CA ASP A 493 -34.39 -0.32 20.55
C ASP A 493 -33.99 -0.22 19.06
N GLU A 494 -33.12 0.74 18.71
CA GLU A 494 -32.53 0.85 17.36
C GLU A 494 -31.67 -0.37 17.01
N GLN A 495 -30.93 -0.92 17.99
CA GLN A 495 -30.16 -2.14 17.80
C GLN A 495 -31.06 -3.33 17.46
N ILE A 496 -32.15 -3.52 18.21
CA ILE A 496 -33.11 -4.62 17.99
C ILE A 496 -33.78 -4.48 16.62
N ASN A 497 -34.18 -3.27 16.22
CA ASN A 497 -34.81 -3.07 14.92
C ASN A 497 -33.85 -3.35 13.76
N MET A 498 -32.62 -2.83 13.83
CA MET A 498 -31.58 -3.09 12.82
C MET A 498 -31.21 -4.58 12.77
N ILE A 499 -31.01 -5.18 13.94
CA ILE A 499 -31.23 -6.59 14.32
C ILE A 499 -32.07 -7.43 13.35
N ILE A 500 -33.36 -7.28 13.59
CA ILE A 500 -34.45 -8.02 13.00
C ILE A 500 -34.56 -7.73 11.50
N GLN A 501 -34.48 -6.47 11.08
CA GLN A 501 -34.64 -6.09 9.66
C GLN A 501 -33.59 -6.74 8.75
N ALA A 502 -32.32 -6.77 9.17
CA ALA A 502 -31.26 -7.38 8.36
C ALA A 502 -31.46 -8.90 8.26
N MET A 503 -31.84 -9.55 9.34
CA MET A 503 -32.05 -11.01 9.38
C MET A 503 -33.35 -11.42 8.67
N ASP A 504 -34.38 -10.59 8.70
CA ASP A 504 -35.61 -10.78 7.94
C ASP A 504 -35.32 -10.71 6.44
N LYS A 505 -34.57 -9.70 6.00
CA LYS A 505 -34.08 -9.60 4.61
C LYS A 505 -33.32 -10.87 4.20
N ASP A 506 -32.41 -11.36 5.05
CA ASP A 506 -31.69 -12.60 4.77
C ASP A 506 -32.59 -13.84 4.68
N SER A 507 -33.61 -13.92 5.53
CA SER A 507 -34.54 -15.07 5.54
C SER A 507 -35.32 -15.23 4.23
N THR A 508 -35.43 -14.16 3.44
CA THR A 508 -36.09 -14.17 2.13
C THR A 508 -35.16 -14.58 0.98
N ASN A 509 -33.86 -14.75 1.24
CA ASN A 509 -32.87 -15.05 0.21
C ASN A 509 -32.86 -16.55 -0.16
N CYS A 510 -33.82 -16.94 -1.01
CA CYS A 510 -33.99 -18.30 -1.55
C CYS A 510 -33.98 -18.33 -3.09
N SER A 511 -33.46 -17.26 -3.69
CA SER A 511 -33.40 -17.04 -5.13
C SER A 511 -32.07 -17.44 -5.71
#